data_AF-A0AA88I475-F1
#
_entry.id   AF-A0AA88I475-F1
#
_cell.length_a   1.000
_cell.length_b   1.000
_cell.length_c   1.000
_cell.angle_alpha   90.00
_cell.angle_beta   90.00
_cell.angle_gamma   90.00
#
_symmetry.space_group_name_H-M   'P 1'
#
loop_
_entity.id
_entity.type
_entity.pdbx_description
1 polymer ?
#
loop_
_entity_poly.entity_id
_entity_poly.type
_entity_poly.pdbx_seq_one_letter_code
_entity_poly.pdbx_strand_id
1 'polypeptide(L)'
;MRPLLAVTCLLAVAVGQAAAQRVLALPDPTNCVNRVKHASFADPQGTKHNYFFSWLHRPTSKIEVDWLDARNVCRRHCMDAVSIETLQENEWVKQQMARGGVRYIWTSGRKCDFDGCTRQDLQPLIVNGWFWSGSGARIPPTNQRQLGDWSNTGLEGRPQPDNREEVLPLMLKLLLTL
;
A
#
# COMPACT_ATOMS: atom_id res chain seq x y z
N MET A 1 8.93 11.94 72.83
CA MET A 1 9.65 11.83 71.55
C MET A 1 9.03 10.69 70.75
N ARG A 2 8.19 11.01 69.76
CA ARG A 2 7.53 10.04 68.86
C ARG A 2 8.12 10.25 67.46
N PRO A 3 8.78 9.28 66.82
CA PRO A 3 9.19 9.45 65.44
C PRO A 3 7.98 9.25 64.52
N LEU A 4 7.68 10.27 63.70
CA LEU A 4 6.68 10.24 62.65
C LEU A 4 7.02 9.15 61.62
N LEU A 5 6.07 8.26 61.35
CA LEU A 5 6.05 7.41 60.16
C LEU A 5 5.81 8.28 58.93
N ALA A 6 6.83 8.48 58.10
CA ALA A 6 6.68 9.06 56.77
C ALA A 6 6.27 7.94 55.81
N VAL A 7 4.98 7.85 55.50
CA VAL A 7 4.44 6.98 54.45
C VAL A 7 4.71 7.67 53.11
N THR A 8 5.80 7.30 52.44
CA THR A 8 6.05 7.67 51.04
C THR A 8 5.15 6.84 50.13
N CYS A 9 4.04 7.43 49.71
CA CYS A 9 3.15 6.88 48.70
C CYS A 9 3.81 7.05 47.32
N LEU A 10 4.51 6.02 46.84
CA LEU A 10 5.02 5.95 45.47
C LEU A 10 3.85 5.70 44.51
N LEU A 11 3.32 6.78 43.93
CA LEU A 11 2.42 6.72 42.78
C LEU A 11 3.22 6.24 41.56
N ALA A 12 3.12 4.95 41.25
CA ALA A 12 3.58 4.41 39.97
C ALA A 12 2.63 4.90 38.87
N VAL A 13 3.02 5.96 38.15
CA VAL A 13 2.36 6.37 36.91
C VAL A 13 2.72 5.34 35.85
N ALA A 14 1.83 4.39 35.60
CA ALA A 14 1.91 3.52 34.44
C ALA A 14 1.63 4.36 33.18
N VAL A 15 2.69 4.82 32.51
CA VAL A 15 2.59 5.39 31.17
C VAL A 15 2.30 4.24 30.22
N GLY A 16 1.02 3.99 29.95
CA GLY A 16 0.60 3.10 28.88
C GLY A 16 1.01 3.70 27.54
N GLN A 17 2.05 3.17 26.90
CA GLN A 17 2.36 3.47 25.51
C GLN A 17 1.29 2.78 24.65
N ALA A 18 0.19 3.48 24.37
CA ALA A 18 -0.67 3.12 23.26
C ALA A 18 0.16 3.35 21.98
N ALA A 19 0.64 2.28 21.36
CA ALA A 19 1.21 2.36 20.02
C ALA A 19 0.11 2.94 19.12
N ALA A 20 0.29 4.18 18.66
CA ALA A 20 -0.65 4.81 17.75
C ALA A 20 -0.72 3.95 16.48
N GLN A 21 -1.82 3.24 16.28
CA GLN A 21 -2.06 2.49 15.05
C GLN A 21 -2.00 3.49 13.90
N ARG A 22 -1.06 3.29 12.96
CA ARG A 22 -0.99 4.15 11.77
C ARG A 22 -2.28 3.96 10.97
N VAL A 23 -2.94 5.07 10.64
CA VAL A 23 -4.22 5.08 9.91
C VAL A 23 -4.05 5.65 8.51
N LEU A 24 -5.02 5.38 7.64
CA LEU A 24 -5.06 5.97 6.30
C LEU A 24 -5.24 7.49 6.40
N ALA A 25 -4.40 8.23 5.68
CA ALA A 25 -4.43 9.68 5.64
C ALA A 25 -5.66 10.19 4.87
N LEU A 26 -6.16 11.35 5.32
CA LEU A 26 -7.16 12.12 4.58
C LEU A 26 -6.47 12.95 3.47
N PRO A 27 -7.21 13.31 2.41
CA PRO A 27 -6.69 14.22 1.39
C PRO A 27 -6.32 15.60 1.95
N ASP A 28 -5.23 16.16 1.42
CA ASP A 28 -4.77 17.52 1.72
C ASP A 28 -5.13 18.42 0.53
N PRO A 29 -6.02 19.42 0.69
CA PRO A 29 -6.50 20.25 -0.41
C PRO A 29 -5.37 20.93 -1.20
N THR A 30 -4.33 21.39 -0.53
CA THR A 30 -3.19 22.06 -1.16
C THR A 30 -2.38 21.09 -2.01
N ASN A 31 -2.12 19.89 -1.51
CA ASN A 31 -1.43 18.84 -2.26
C ASN A 31 -2.28 18.34 -3.44
N CYS A 32 -3.60 18.27 -3.27
CA CYS A 32 -4.51 17.86 -4.34
C CYS A 32 -4.49 18.81 -5.54
N VAL A 33 -4.48 20.13 -5.29
CA VAL A 33 -4.39 21.13 -6.37
C VAL A 33 -3.03 21.07 -7.08
N ASN A 34 -1.96 20.86 -6.31
CA ASN A 34 -0.59 20.88 -6.83
C ASN A 34 -0.06 19.49 -7.23
N ARG A 35 -0.92 18.47 -7.31
CA ARG A 35 -0.50 17.09 -7.56
C ARG A 35 0.18 16.96 -8.92
N VAL A 36 1.34 16.32 -8.92
CA VAL A 36 2.10 16.06 -10.14
C VAL A 36 1.52 14.85 -10.87
N LYS A 37 1.43 14.93 -12.19
CA LYS A 37 1.04 13.83 -13.06
C LYS A 37 2.18 13.61 -14.05
N HIS A 38 2.75 12.41 -14.05
CA HIS A 38 3.86 12.07 -14.93
C HIS A 38 3.38 11.40 -16.21
N ALA A 39 2.24 10.70 -16.15
CA ALA A 39 1.64 10.07 -17.31
C ALA A 39 0.12 9.95 -17.15
N SER A 40 -0.53 9.58 -18.26
CA SER A 40 -1.91 9.13 -18.26
C SER A 40 -2.03 7.85 -19.09
N PHE A 41 -2.96 6.99 -18.70
CA PHE A 41 -3.35 5.79 -19.45
C PHE A 41 -4.87 5.79 -19.58
N ALA A 42 -5.38 5.38 -20.73
CA ALA A 42 -6.81 5.16 -20.91
C ALA A 42 -7.05 3.65 -20.90
N ASP A 43 -7.94 3.20 -20.03
CA ASP A 43 -8.34 1.79 -19.99
C ASP A 43 -9.13 1.41 -21.26
N PRO A 44 -9.36 0.11 -21.51
CA PRO A 44 -10.18 -0.35 -22.64
C PRO A 44 -11.62 0.18 -22.63
N GLN A 45 -12.13 0.63 -21.49
CA GLN A 45 -13.44 1.21 -21.30
C GLN A 45 -13.45 2.73 -21.60
N GLY A 46 -12.29 3.33 -21.87
CA GLY A 46 -12.11 4.76 -22.15
C GLY A 46 -11.92 5.63 -20.90
N THR A 47 -11.86 5.04 -19.70
CA THR A 47 -11.57 5.76 -18.45
C THR A 47 -10.11 6.19 -18.45
N LYS A 48 -9.88 7.50 -18.28
CA LYS A 48 -8.53 8.05 -18.23
C LYS A 48 -8.00 8.10 -16.80
N HIS A 49 -6.95 7.32 -16.55
CA HIS A 49 -6.20 7.33 -15.32
C HIS A 49 -4.98 8.25 -15.40
N ASN A 50 -4.64 8.91 -14.30
CA ASN A 50 -3.40 9.70 -14.20
C ASN A 50 -2.44 9.05 -13.22
N TYR A 51 -1.17 9.00 -13.61
CA TYR A 51 -0.14 8.33 -12.83
C TYR A 51 0.92 9.29 -12.35
N PHE A 52 1.30 9.08 -11.10
CA PHE A 52 2.53 9.62 -10.56
C PHE A 52 3.49 8.47 -10.30
N PHE A 53 4.75 8.73 -10.64
CA PHE A 53 5.85 7.81 -10.48
C PHE A 53 6.81 8.40 -9.46
N SER A 54 6.92 7.81 -8.26
CA SER A 54 7.79 8.40 -7.23
C SER A 54 9.25 8.52 -7.66
N TRP A 55 9.71 7.67 -8.59
CA TRP A 55 11.08 7.75 -9.12
C TRP A 55 11.37 8.91 -10.03
N LEU A 56 10.35 9.49 -10.67
CA LEU A 56 10.54 10.64 -11.55
C LEU A 56 10.41 11.97 -10.79
N HIS A 57 9.80 11.94 -9.61
CA HIS A 57 9.62 13.13 -8.80
C HIS A 57 10.77 13.30 -7.80
N ARG A 58 11.60 14.33 -7.99
CA ARG A 58 12.82 14.54 -7.19
C ARG A 58 12.60 14.42 -5.67
N PRO A 59 11.56 15.05 -5.05
CA PRO A 59 11.29 14.91 -3.62
C PRO A 59 11.04 13.47 -3.13
N THR A 60 10.45 12.61 -3.95
CA THR A 60 10.09 11.22 -3.56
C THR A 60 11.01 10.16 -4.18
N SER A 61 11.91 10.54 -5.10
CA SER A 61 12.76 9.63 -5.87
C SER A 61 13.71 8.78 -5.03
N LYS A 62 14.02 9.20 -3.81
CA LYS A 62 14.90 8.52 -2.85
C LYS A 62 14.20 8.16 -1.55
N ILE A 63 12.89 8.37 -1.47
CA ILE A 63 12.11 8.05 -0.28
C ILE A 63 11.69 6.60 -0.36
N GLU A 64 11.93 5.88 0.72
CA GLU A 64 11.53 4.51 0.93
C GLU A 64 10.55 4.46 2.10
N VAL A 65 9.44 3.80 1.88
CA VAL A 65 8.31 3.70 2.81
C VAL A 65 7.72 2.31 2.74
N ASP A 66 7.09 1.88 3.82
CA ASP A 66 6.23 0.71 3.77
C ASP A 66 4.93 0.98 3.01
N TRP A 67 4.11 -0.05 2.87
CA TRP A 67 2.89 -0.02 2.08
C TRP A 67 1.88 1.04 2.56
N LEU A 68 1.68 1.17 3.88
CA LEU A 68 0.70 2.11 4.42
C LEU A 68 1.16 3.56 4.21
N ASP A 69 2.42 3.85 4.46
CA ASP A 69 2.97 5.18 4.23
C ASP A 69 2.99 5.53 2.74
N ALA A 70 3.26 4.56 1.86
CA ALA A 70 3.15 4.71 0.41
C ALA A 70 1.73 5.13 0.01
N ARG A 71 0.70 4.42 0.50
CA ARG A 71 -0.70 4.81 0.29
C ARG A 71 -1.03 6.19 0.88
N ASN A 72 -0.50 6.52 2.05
CA ASN A 72 -0.74 7.81 2.68
C ASN A 72 -0.15 8.98 1.89
N VAL A 73 0.99 8.81 1.25
CA VAL A 73 1.52 9.78 0.28
C VAL A 73 0.52 10.00 -0.85
N CYS A 74 -0.07 8.93 -1.40
CA CYS A 74 -1.11 9.03 -2.42
C CYS A 74 -2.34 9.80 -1.96
N ARG A 75 -2.88 9.39 -0.82
CA ARG A 75 -4.16 9.88 -0.32
C ARG A 75 -4.12 11.37 -0.03
N ARG A 76 -3.01 11.87 0.51
CA ARG A 76 -2.78 13.31 0.70
C ARG A 76 -2.87 14.10 -0.60
N HIS A 77 -2.58 13.51 -1.76
CA HIS A 77 -2.64 14.16 -3.07
C HIS A 77 -3.98 13.91 -3.81
N CYS A 78 -5.02 13.49 -3.08
CA CYS A 78 -6.32 13.06 -3.64
C CYS A 78 -6.20 11.88 -4.62
N MET A 79 -5.16 11.07 -4.51
CA MET A 79 -4.94 9.86 -5.30
C MET A 79 -4.95 8.62 -4.37
N ASP A 80 -4.82 7.41 -4.91
CA ASP A 80 -4.46 6.24 -4.10
C ASP A 80 -3.31 5.46 -4.77
N ALA A 81 -2.78 4.43 -4.09
CA ALA A 81 -1.89 3.49 -4.75
C ALA A 81 -2.63 2.80 -5.91
N VAL A 82 -1.88 2.45 -6.95
CA VAL A 82 -2.43 1.91 -8.18
C VAL A 82 -3.22 0.62 -7.96
N SER A 83 -4.37 0.53 -8.61
CA SER A 83 -5.16 -0.69 -8.74
C SER A 83 -5.03 -1.14 -10.20
N ILE A 84 -4.44 -2.30 -10.44
CA ILE A 84 -4.18 -2.78 -11.81
C ILE A 84 -5.28 -3.75 -12.20
N GLU A 85 -6.28 -3.26 -12.94
CA GLU A 85 -7.52 -4.01 -13.19
C GLU A 85 -7.57 -4.64 -14.58
N THR A 86 -6.64 -4.26 -15.46
CA THR A 86 -6.58 -4.79 -16.83
C THR A 86 -5.18 -5.26 -17.21
N LEU A 87 -5.12 -6.22 -18.14
CA LEU A 87 -3.84 -6.69 -18.68
C LEU A 87 -3.11 -5.57 -19.43
N GLN A 88 -3.81 -4.72 -20.18
CA GLN A 88 -3.16 -3.62 -20.90
C GLN A 88 -2.54 -2.60 -19.95
N GLU A 89 -3.25 -2.26 -18.86
CA GLU A 89 -2.70 -1.39 -17.82
C GLU A 89 -1.46 -2.03 -17.18
N ASN A 90 -1.53 -3.31 -16.83
CA ASN A 90 -0.40 -4.04 -16.24
C ASN A 90 0.86 -4.00 -17.12
N GLU A 91 0.71 -4.31 -18.41
CA GLU A 91 1.83 -4.26 -19.36
C GLU A 91 2.35 -2.83 -19.56
N TRP A 92 1.46 -1.85 -19.58
CA TRP A 92 1.86 -0.44 -19.63
C TRP A 92 2.66 -0.04 -18.39
N VAL A 93 2.23 -0.44 -17.19
CA VAL A 93 2.95 -0.19 -15.93
C VAL A 93 4.34 -0.83 -15.95
N LYS A 94 4.45 -2.10 -16.35
CA LYS A 94 5.75 -2.79 -16.50
C LYS A 94 6.70 -2.04 -17.44
N GLN A 95 6.19 -1.49 -18.54
CA GLN A 95 7.00 -0.68 -19.46
C GLN A 95 7.50 0.60 -18.80
N GLN A 96 6.67 1.29 -18.00
CA GLN A 96 7.11 2.48 -17.25
C GLN A 96 8.18 2.14 -16.21
N MET A 97 8.02 1.01 -15.51
CA MET A 97 9.02 0.51 -14.57
C MET A 97 10.35 0.20 -15.27
N ALA A 98 10.31 -0.51 -16.39
CA ALA A 98 11.50 -0.85 -17.18
C ALA A 98 12.24 0.40 -17.67
N ARG A 99 11.51 1.39 -18.21
CA ARG A 99 12.09 2.69 -18.64
C ARG A 99 12.74 3.45 -17.49
N GLY A 100 12.19 3.34 -16.28
CA GLY A 100 12.71 3.99 -15.08
C GLY A 100 13.77 3.19 -14.31
N GLY A 101 14.19 2.02 -14.81
CA GLY A 101 15.08 1.11 -14.08
C GLY A 101 14.52 0.67 -12.72
N VAL A 102 13.19 0.55 -12.62
CA VAL A 102 12.49 0.23 -11.37
C VAL A 102 12.22 -1.26 -11.30
N ARG A 103 12.71 -1.90 -10.24
CA ARG A 103 12.53 -3.35 -10.05
C ARG A 103 11.22 -3.70 -9.32
N TYR A 104 10.80 -2.87 -8.36
CA TYR A 104 9.65 -3.13 -7.51
C TYR A 104 8.87 -1.85 -7.23
N ILE A 105 7.54 -1.96 -7.20
CA ILE A 105 6.62 -0.87 -6.87
C ILE A 105 5.55 -1.33 -5.90
N TRP A 106 5.09 -0.42 -5.04
CA TRP A 106 3.91 -0.66 -4.22
C TRP A 106 2.68 -0.41 -5.08
N THR A 107 1.80 -1.40 -5.10
CA THR A 107 0.44 -1.30 -5.64
C THR A 107 -0.55 -1.27 -4.48
N SER A 108 -1.83 -1.04 -4.76
CA SER A 108 -2.88 -1.08 -3.74
C SER A 108 -3.33 -2.49 -3.39
N GLY A 109 -2.68 -3.53 -3.94
CA GLY A 109 -3.01 -4.93 -3.67
C GLY A 109 -2.89 -5.22 -2.18
N ARG A 110 -3.97 -5.71 -1.58
CA ARG A 110 -4.08 -5.95 -0.14
C ARG A 110 -4.71 -7.32 0.11
N LYS A 111 -4.16 -8.05 1.07
CA LYS A 111 -4.80 -9.25 1.61
C LYS A 111 -5.88 -8.85 2.61
N CYS A 112 -7.05 -9.48 2.53
CA CYS A 112 -8.11 -9.35 3.50
C CYS A 112 -7.76 -10.17 4.75
N ASP A 113 -6.90 -9.62 5.62
CA ASP A 113 -6.41 -10.24 6.86
C ASP A 113 -6.80 -9.43 8.12
N PHE A 114 -7.86 -8.62 7.99
CA PHE A 114 -8.42 -7.77 9.06
C PHE A 114 -9.85 -8.20 9.42
N ASP A 115 -10.41 -7.58 10.47
CA ASP A 115 -11.75 -7.88 10.95
C ASP A 115 -12.81 -7.72 9.85
N GLY A 116 -13.65 -8.75 9.67
CA GLY A 116 -14.68 -8.79 8.61
C GLY A 116 -14.32 -9.65 7.40
N CYS A 117 -13.09 -10.18 7.30
CA CYS A 117 -12.66 -11.06 6.21
C CYS A 117 -13.06 -12.54 6.39
N THR A 118 -14.10 -12.84 7.18
CA THR A 118 -14.58 -14.22 7.47
C THR A 118 -15.60 -14.74 6.45
N ARG A 119 -15.93 -13.96 5.42
CA ARG A 119 -16.88 -14.37 4.38
C ARG A 119 -16.39 -15.61 3.64
N GLN A 120 -17.33 -16.52 3.34
CA GLN A 120 -17.07 -17.80 2.67
C GLN A 120 -16.35 -17.63 1.31
N ASP A 121 -16.71 -16.60 0.54
CA ASP A 121 -16.18 -16.37 -0.81
C ASP A 121 -14.73 -15.86 -0.84
N LEU A 122 -14.22 -15.41 0.31
CA LEU A 122 -12.83 -15.00 0.51
C LEU A 122 -11.93 -16.17 0.95
N GLN A 123 -12.50 -17.32 1.30
CA GLN A 123 -11.74 -18.46 1.80
C GLN A 123 -11.27 -19.38 0.65
N PRO A 124 -10.05 -19.93 0.71
CA PRO A 124 -8.99 -19.58 1.66
C PRO A 124 -8.38 -18.19 1.32
N LEU A 125 -8.09 -17.39 2.35
CA LEU A 125 -7.66 -15.98 2.18
C LEU A 125 -6.44 -15.80 1.27
N ILE A 126 -5.49 -16.74 1.30
CA ILE A 126 -4.30 -16.67 0.44
C ILE A 126 -4.64 -16.84 -1.06
N VAL A 127 -5.77 -17.47 -1.39
CA VAL A 127 -6.25 -17.68 -2.75
C VAL A 127 -7.25 -16.60 -3.16
N ASN A 128 -8.28 -16.40 -2.36
CA ASN A 128 -9.47 -15.63 -2.73
C ASN A 128 -9.57 -14.26 -2.03
N GLY A 129 -8.72 -14.01 -1.03
CA GLY A 129 -8.81 -12.85 -0.15
C GLY A 129 -8.00 -11.64 -0.61
N TRP A 130 -7.67 -11.52 -1.90
CA TRP A 130 -6.90 -10.38 -2.43
C TRP A 130 -7.80 -9.38 -3.15
N PHE A 131 -7.54 -8.10 -2.93
CA PHE A 131 -8.29 -7.02 -3.56
C PHE A 131 -7.40 -5.78 -3.75
N TRP A 132 -7.82 -4.90 -4.64
CA TRP A 132 -7.22 -3.59 -4.85
C TRP A 132 -7.82 -2.61 -3.85
N SER A 133 -7.06 -2.23 -2.83
CA SER A 133 -7.56 -1.35 -1.78
C SER A 133 -7.77 0.12 -2.23
N GLY A 134 -7.26 0.49 -3.41
CA GLY A 134 -7.46 1.81 -4.02
C GLY A 134 -8.82 1.93 -4.72
N SER A 135 -9.30 0.87 -5.37
CA SER A 135 -10.59 0.85 -6.09
C SER A 135 -11.68 0.01 -5.42
N GLY A 136 -11.30 -0.89 -4.51
CA GLY A 136 -12.16 -1.92 -3.92
C GLY A 136 -12.38 -3.14 -4.80
N ALA A 137 -11.80 -3.18 -6.01
CA ALA A 137 -11.99 -4.29 -6.94
C ALA A 137 -11.34 -5.58 -6.44
N ARG A 138 -11.98 -6.71 -6.70
CA ARG A 138 -11.47 -8.04 -6.33
C ARG A 138 -10.31 -8.44 -7.26
N ILE A 139 -9.25 -9.01 -6.70
CA ILE A 139 -8.19 -9.65 -7.49
C ILE A 139 -8.60 -11.12 -7.74
N PRO A 140 -8.45 -11.65 -8.97
CA PRO A 140 -8.77 -13.05 -9.28
C PRO A 140 -8.04 -14.05 -8.37
N PRO A 141 -8.58 -15.28 -8.23
CA PRO A 141 -7.97 -16.33 -7.42
C PRO A 141 -6.49 -16.56 -7.76
N THR A 142 -5.62 -16.55 -6.75
CA THR A 142 -4.16 -16.53 -6.97
C THR A 142 -3.60 -17.86 -7.47
N ASN A 143 -4.38 -18.94 -7.36
CA ASN A 143 -4.07 -20.25 -7.95
C ASN A 143 -4.42 -20.34 -9.45
N GLN A 144 -5.06 -19.32 -10.03
CA GLN A 144 -5.35 -19.22 -11.45
C GLN A 144 -4.39 -18.23 -12.11
N ARG A 145 -3.15 -18.66 -12.34
CA ARG A 145 -2.06 -17.83 -12.86
C ARG A 145 -2.39 -17.14 -14.19
N GLN A 146 -3.27 -17.72 -15.01
CA GLN A 146 -3.73 -17.14 -16.27
C GLN A 146 -4.62 -15.90 -16.11
N LEU A 147 -5.19 -15.67 -14.92
CA LEU A 147 -6.07 -14.53 -14.62
C LEU A 147 -5.34 -13.40 -13.89
N GLY A 148 -4.09 -13.60 -13.52
CA GLY A 148 -3.29 -12.61 -12.80
C GLY A 148 -1.88 -12.55 -13.36
N ASP A 149 -1.07 -11.68 -12.77
CA ASP A 149 0.32 -11.51 -13.17
C ASP A 149 1.25 -11.50 -11.95
N TRP A 150 0.91 -12.35 -10.99
CA TRP A 150 1.78 -12.61 -9.84
C TRP A 150 3.09 -13.20 -10.35
N SER A 151 4.20 -12.52 -10.06
CA SER A 151 5.54 -13.03 -10.37
C SER A 151 5.78 -14.41 -9.73
N ASN A 152 6.75 -15.15 -10.23
CA ASN A 152 7.07 -16.46 -9.66
C ASN A 152 7.56 -16.34 -8.21
N THR A 153 8.39 -15.33 -7.94
CA THR A 153 8.93 -15.04 -6.61
C THR A 153 9.05 -13.54 -6.34
N GLY A 154 8.93 -13.15 -5.07
CA GLY A 154 9.23 -11.80 -4.62
C GLY A 154 10.73 -11.57 -4.40
N LEU A 155 11.07 -10.43 -3.77
CA LEU A 155 12.44 -10.06 -3.41
C LEU A 155 13.14 -11.11 -2.51
N GLU A 156 12.37 -11.84 -1.70
CA GLU A 156 12.88 -12.88 -0.79
C GLU A 156 12.96 -14.27 -1.43
N GLY A 157 12.70 -14.40 -2.74
CA GLY A 157 12.69 -15.70 -3.42
C GLY A 157 11.52 -16.60 -3.01
N ARG A 158 10.56 -16.08 -2.23
CA ARG A 158 9.33 -16.81 -1.85
C ARG A 158 8.28 -16.72 -2.95
N PRO A 159 7.47 -17.78 -3.16
CA PRO A 159 6.36 -17.75 -4.10
C PRO A 159 5.38 -16.61 -3.80
N GLN A 160 4.94 -15.88 -4.83
CA GLN A 160 3.91 -14.85 -4.72
C GLN A 160 2.50 -15.46 -4.89
N PRO A 161 1.46 -14.85 -4.32
CA PRO A 161 1.51 -13.61 -3.54
C PRO A 161 2.04 -13.81 -2.12
N ASP A 162 2.90 -12.90 -1.64
CA ASP A 162 3.34 -12.83 -0.25
C ASP A 162 2.67 -11.66 0.50
N ASN A 163 2.42 -11.80 1.81
CA ASN A 163 1.89 -10.71 2.64
C ASN A 163 3.06 -9.85 3.15
N ARG A 164 3.72 -9.11 2.26
CA ARG A 164 4.96 -8.38 2.57
C ARG A 164 4.74 -7.10 3.40
N GLU A 165 3.50 -6.70 3.63
CA GLU A 165 3.16 -5.46 4.34
C GLU A 165 3.72 -5.39 5.78
N GLU A 166 4.02 -6.54 6.38
CA GLU A 166 4.55 -6.67 7.73
C GLU A 166 6.09 -6.67 7.79
N VAL A 167 6.77 -6.68 6.65
CA VAL A 167 8.25 -6.74 6.58
C VAL A 167 8.83 -5.34 6.40
N LEU A 168 9.80 -5.02 7.27
CA LEU A 168 10.60 -3.78 7.33
C LEU A 168 11.00 -3.23 5.94
N PRO A 169 11.15 -1.89 5.82
CA PRO A 169 10.87 -1.16 4.60
C PRO A 169 11.81 -1.60 3.48
N LEU A 170 11.24 -2.24 2.47
CA LEU A 170 11.96 -2.61 1.26
C LEU A 170 11.33 -1.89 0.08
N MET A 171 11.99 -0.81 -0.31
CA MET A 171 12.12 -0.28 -1.67
C MET A 171 11.02 -0.62 -2.67
N LEU A 172 9.85 -0.03 -2.54
CA LEU A 172 8.83 -0.15 -3.57
C LEU A 172 8.38 1.25 -3.98
N LYS A 173 8.70 1.60 -5.22
CA LYS A 173 8.38 2.93 -5.76
C LYS A 173 6.87 3.06 -5.94
N LEU A 174 6.34 4.26 -5.81
CA LEU A 174 4.90 4.48 -5.77
C LEU A 174 4.37 4.70 -7.17
N LEU A 175 3.36 3.91 -7.52
CA LEU A 175 2.52 4.15 -8.67
C LEU A 175 1.15 4.59 -8.17
N LEU A 176 0.72 5.79 -8.56
CA LEU A 176 -0.57 6.34 -8.17
C LEU A 176 -1.56 6.26 -9.31
N THR A 177 -2.84 6.11 -9.00
CA THR A 177 -3.93 6.32 -9.96
C THR A 177 -4.97 7.29 -9.42
N LEU A 178 -5.53 8.08 -10.34
CA LEU A 178 -6.78 8.84 -10.22
C LEU A 178 -7.79 8.25 -11.17
#